data_AF-A0A534NXS2-F1
#
_entry.id   AF-A0A534NXS2-F1
#
_cell.length_a   1.000
_cell.length_b   1.000
_cell.length_c   1.000
_cell.angle_alpha   90.00
_cell.angle_beta   90.00
_cell.angle_gamma   90.00
#
_symmetry.space_group_name_H-M   'P 1'
#
loop_
_entity.id
_entity.type
_entity.pdbx_description
1 polymer ?
#
loop_
_entity_poly.entity_id
_entity_poly.type
_entity_poly.pdbx_seq_one_letter_code
_entity_poly.pdbx_strand_id
1 'polypeptide(L)'
;MVSSNFFSVLGIRLVAGRGFGVADGAAPREAILGEGLWRRRFGADPGVVGQTVTVNGEPFAVVGVASADLQLPAGSEMWVTPRWKVPDHPLRPQIDNSADRDSAYLDVVARLKQGATPANLQAESTALGKRLERDFPNNNMGRSFRVTTLRESLFGDLRPTLLLLGAAVAFILLIACANVANLMLARAVSRQHEVAVRQAL
;
A
#
# COMPACT_ATOMS: atom_id res chain seq x y z
N MET A 1 3.66 -0.59 13.53
CA MET A 1 4.96 -1.17 13.92
C MET A 1 5.47 -1.99 12.75
N VAL A 2 6.78 -2.01 12.49
CA VAL A 2 7.34 -2.71 11.32
C VAL A 2 8.71 -3.32 11.64
N SER A 3 9.17 -4.27 10.83
CA SER A 3 10.51 -4.85 10.95
C SER A 3 11.60 -3.82 10.64
N SER A 4 12.83 -4.09 11.09
CA SER A 4 13.97 -3.18 10.89
C SER A 4 14.30 -2.94 9.41
N ASN A 5 14.12 -3.96 8.57
CA ASN A 5 14.37 -3.92 7.13
C ASN A 5 13.19 -3.38 6.30
N PHE A 6 12.11 -2.92 6.91
CA PHE A 6 10.90 -2.50 6.20
C PHE A 6 11.17 -1.45 5.11
N PHE A 7 11.92 -0.40 5.44
CA PHE A 7 12.21 0.69 4.51
C PHE A 7 13.13 0.26 3.36
N SER A 8 14.11 -0.62 3.63
CA SER A 8 15.00 -1.14 2.59
C SER A 8 14.27 -2.10 1.66
N VAL A 9 13.39 -2.94 2.19
CA VAL A 9 12.52 -3.82 1.39
C VAL A 9 11.58 -3.00 0.52
N LEU A 10 10.97 -1.92 1.04
CA LEU A 10 10.12 -1.04 0.24
C LEU A 10 10.89 -0.06 -0.66
N GLY A 11 12.20 0.04 -0.49
CA GLY A 11 13.04 0.96 -1.29
C GLY A 11 12.68 2.42 -1.04
N ILE A 12 12.19 2.73 0.17
CA ILE A 12 11.76 4.07 0.56
C ILE A 12 12.99 4.88 0.94
N ARG A 13 13.07 6.09 0.37
CA ARG A 13 14.08 7.07 0.75
C ARG A 13 13.73 7.69 2.10
N LEU A 14 14.72 7.76 2.98
CA LEU A 14 14.66 8.57 4.18
C LEU A 14 15.19 9.97 3.86
N VAL A 15 14.42 10.99 4.21
CA VAL A 15 14.70 12.40 3.94
C VAL A 15 15.75 12.95 4.91
N ALA A 16 15.78 12.39 6.13
CA ALA A 16 16.75 12.69 7.17
C ALA A 16 17.02 11.44 8.03
N GLY A 17 18.22 11.37 8.63
CA GLY A 17 18.62 10.29 9.54
C GLY A 17 18.88 8.95 8.84
N ARG A 18 18.55 7.86 9.54
CA ARG A 18 18.80 6.48 9.11
C ARG A 18 17.59 5.57 9.31
N GLY A 19 17.64 4.38 8.71
CA GLY A 19 16.67 3.31 8.95
C GLY A 19 16.80 2.73 10.36
N PHE A 20 15.88 1.85 10.71
CA PHE A 20 15.94 1.13 11.97
C PHE A 20 17.21 0.27 12.06
N GLY A 21 17.81 0.28 13.25
CA GLY A 21 18.91 -0.62 13.58
C GLY A 21 18.41 -2.05 13.81
N VAL A 22 19.35 -2.99 13.84
CA VAL A 22 19.08 -4.31 14.43
C VAL A 22 19.16 -4.12 15.94
N ALA A 23 18.01 -4.06 16.60
CA ALA A 23 17.96 -3.91 18.04
C ALA A 23 18.29 -5.26 18.70
N ASP A 24 19.42 -5.32 19.39
CA ASP A 24 19.64 -6.29 20.46
C ASP A 24 18.85 -5.79 21.67
N GLY A 25 18.09 -6.66 22.34
CA GLY A 25 16.94 -6.33 23.22
C GLY A 25 17.12 -5.30 24.37
N ALA A 26 18.28 -4.67 24.52
CA ALA A 26 18.55 -3.54 25.40
C ALA A 26 18.51 -2.16 24.70
N ALA A 27 18.43 -2.10 23.37
CA ALA A 27 18.41 -0.83 22.64
C ALA A 27 17.09 -0.06 22.87
N PRO A 28 17.12 1.28 22.97
CA PRO A 28 15.90 2.10 23.01
C PRO A 28 15.02 1.84 21.79
N ARG A 29 13.69 1.85 21.99
CA ARG A 29 12.75 1.71 20.88
C ARG A 29 12.96 2.88 19.90
N GLU A 30 12.99 2.57 18.61
CA GLU A 30 13.25 3.56 17.57
C GLU A 30 11.94 3.96 16.88
N ALA A 31 11.86 5.23 16.47
CA ALA A 31 10.80 5.77 15.65
C ALA A 31 11.36 6.41 14.37
N ILE A 32 10.61 6.26 13.28
CA ILE A 32 10.81 7.02 12.04
C ILE A 32 9.52 7.81 11.79
N LEU A 33 9.67 9.12 11.64
CA LEU A 33 8.53 10.02 11.39
C LEU A 33 8.20 10.05 9.90
N GLY A 34 6.92 10.17 9.55
CA GLY A 34 6.53 10.56 8.19
C GLY A 34 6.82 12.04 7.97
N GLU A 35 7.23 12.40 6.75
CA GLU A 35 7.54 13.78 6.38
C GLU A 35 6.40 14.75 6.70
N GLY A 36 5.14 14.36 6.49
CA GLY A 36 3.98 15.19 6.83
C GLY A 36 3.88 15.52 8.32
N LEU A 37 4.12 14.54 9.19
CA LEU A 37 4.14 14.74 10.64
C LEU A 37 5.31 15.62 11.08
N TRP A 38 6.50 15.35 10.52
CA TRP A 38 7.71 16.12 10.77
C TRP A 38 7.51 17.60 10.42
N ARG A 39 6.93 17.92 9.26
CA ARG A 39 6.63 19.29 8.85
C ARG A 39 5.61 19.97 9.77
N ARG A 40 4.49 19.30 10.07
CA ARG A 40 3.38 19.91 10.84
C ARG A 40 3.66 20.07 12.33
N ARG A 41 4.41 19.15 12.93
CA ARG A 41 4.63 19.12 14.39
C ARG A 41 6.02 19.55 14.83
N PHE A 42 7.01 19.43 13.94
CA PHE A 42 8.41 19.72 14.24
C PHE A 42 9.00 20.79 13.31
N GLY A 43 8.17 21.47 12.51
CA GLY A 43 8.60 22.59 11.67
C GLY A 43 9.63 22.23 10.60
N ALA A 44 9.72 20.96 10.21
CA ALA A 44 10.79 20.44 9.36
C ALA A 44 12.21 20.63 9.94
N ASP A 45 12.34 20.64 11.26
CA ASP A 45 13.64 20.75 11.95
C ASP A 45 14.44 19.45 11.82
N PRO A 46 15.63 19.44 11.17
CA PRO A 46 16.48 18.25 11.12
C PRO A 46 16.97 17.80 12.50
N GLY A 47 16.96 18.70 13.49
CA GLY A 47 17.30 18.42 14.88
C GLY A 47 16.35 17.46 15.59
N VAL A 48 15.22 17.08 14.96
CA VAL A 48 14.33 16.03 15.49
C VAL A 48 15.02 14.65 15.53
N VAL A 49 15.97 14.39 14.63
CA VAL A 49 16.71 13.12 14.61
C VAL A 49 17.66 13.09 15.81
N GLY A 50 17.54 12.04 16.63
CA GLY A 50 18.22 11.90 17.91
C GLY A 50 17.38 12.34 19.11
N GLN A 51 16.25 13.01 18.91
CA GLN A 51 15.32 13.34 20.00
C GLN A 51 14.49 12.14 20.40
N THR A 52 13.96 12.18 21.62
CA THR A 52 12.98 11.21 22.10
C THR A 52 11.58 11.79 22.03
N VAL A 53 10.66 11.05 21.42
CA VAL A 53 9.22 11.35 21.42
C VAL A 53 8.48 10.34 22.27
N THR A 54 7.46 10.78 22.99
CA THR A 54 6.63 9.90 23.81
C THR A 54 5.33 9.59 23.09
N VAL A 55 5.02 8.31 22.93
CA VAL A 55 3.81 7.82 22.23
C VAL A 55 3.15 6.80 23.14
N ASN A 56 1.90 7.05 23.52
CA ASN A 56 1.17 6.22 24.50
C ASN A 56 1.93 5.99 25.81
N GLY A 57 2.66 7.01 26.28
CA GLY A 57 3.47 6.93 27.50
C GLY A 57 4.83 6.23 27.33
N GLU A 58 5.16 5.75 26.13
CA GLU A 58 6.42 5.06 25.85
C GLU A 58 7.41 5.95 25.08
N PRO A 59 8.68 6.01 25.50
CA PRO A 59 9.70 6.79 24.81
C PRO A 59 10.21 6.06 23.55
N PHE A 60 10.33 6.81 22.46
CA PHE A 60 10.95 6.36 21.21
C PHE A 60 12.01 7.35 20.75
N ALA A 61 13.21 6.86 20.46
CA ALA A 61 14.26 7.64 19.83
C ALA A 61 13.95 7.83 18.35
N VAL A 62 13.79 9.06 17.89
CA VAL A 62 13.59 9.38 16.48
C VAL A 62 14.91 9.19 15.75
N VAL A 63 14.99 8.21 14.84
CA VAL A 63 16.23 7.89 14.10
C VAL A 63 16.21 8.34 12.65
N GLY A 64 15.04 8.72 12.12
CA GLY A 64 14.93 9.22 10.76
C GLY A 64 13.55 9.76 10.41
N VAL A 65 13.46 10.30 9.19
CA VAL A 65 12.22 10.80 8.58
C VAL A 65 12.03 10.12 7.23
N ALA A 66 10.89 9.49 7.00
CA ALA A 66 10.53 8.84 5.75
C ALA A 66 9.87 9.82 4.76
N SER A 67 10.16 9.67 3.47
CA SER A 67 9.52 10.44 2.39
C SER A 67 7.99 10.37 2.47
N ALA A 68 7.31 11.45 2.09
CA ALA A 68 5.86 11.49 1.92
C ALA A 68 5.31 10.46 0.91
N ASP A 69 6.17 9.87 0.07
CA ASP A 69 5.81 8.78 -0.86
C ASP A 69 5.41 7.49 -0.12
N LEU A 70 5.85 7.31 1.12
CA LEU A 70 5.48 6.14 1.92
C LEU A 70 4.12 6.36 2.59
N GLN A 71 3.13 5.60 2.11
CA GLN A 71 1.77 5.58 2.67
C GLN A 71 1.39 4.20 3.22
N LEU A 72 2.37 3.39 3.60
CA LEU A 72 2.15 2.00 4.06
C LEU A 72 2.59 1.82 5.51
N PRO A 73 1.73 1.24 6.38
CA PRO A 73 0.28 1.05 6.18
C PRO A 73 -0.47 2.37 5.96
N ALA A 74 -1.65 2.31 5.33
CA ALA A 74 -2.46 3.50 5.04
C ALA A 74 -2.72 4.34 6.31
N GLY A 75 -2.56 5.66 6.22
CA GLY A 75 -2.73 6.57 7.35
C GLY A 75 -1.60 6.57 8.38
N SER A 76 -0.51 5.85 8.14
CA SER A 76 0.65 5.85 9.05
C SER A 76 1.42 7.15 8.95
N GLU A 77 1.59 7.83 10.08
CA GLU A 77 2.39 9.06 10.19
C GLU A 77 3.72 8.83 10.93
N MET A 78 3.89 7.66 11.53
CA MET A 78 5.08 7.26 12.27
C MET A 78 5.17 5.74 12.31
N TRP A 79 6.37 5.24 12.13
CA TRP A 79 6.70 3.82 12.25
C TRP A 79 7.58 3.63 13.46
N VAL A 80 7.40 2.53 14.17
CA VAL A 80 8.20 2.20 15.35
C VAL A 80 8.63 0.75 15.32
N THR A 81 9.76 0.46 15.97
CA THR A 81 10.26 -0.90 16.14
C THR A 81 9.37 -1.73 17.06
N PRO A 82 9.30 -3.07 16.83
CA PRO A 82 8.60 -3.97 17.72
C PRO A 82 9.20 -3.98 19.12
N ARG A 83 8.37 -4.26 20.14
CA ARG A 83 8.88 -4.52 21.49
C ARG A 83 9.56 -5.89 21.56
N TRP A 84 9.02 -6.85 20.81
CA TRP A 84 9.44 -8.25 20.77
C TRP A 84 10.12 -8.58 19.44
N LYS A 85 10.46 -9.86 19.22
CA LYS A 85 10.97 -10.35 17.93
C LYS A 85 9.99 -10.15 16.76
N VAL A 86 8.70 -9.99 17.08
CA VAL A 86 7.61 -9.73 16.14
C VAL A 86 6.87 -8.45 16.54
N PRO A 87 6.23 -7.74 15.59
CA PRO A 87 5.31 -6.65 15.89
C PRO A 87 4.28 -7.01 16.96
N ASP A 88 3.87 -6.03 17.77
CA ASP A 88 2.91 -6.29 18.85
C ASP A 88 1.53 -6.65 18.25
N HIS A 89 0.81 -7.56 18.89
CA HIS A 89 -0.52 -7.95 18.44
C HIS A 89 -1.51 -6.79 18.64
N PRO A 90 -2.34 -6.42 17.63
CA PRO A 90 -3.17 -5.21 17.69
C PRO A 90 -4.19 -5.21 18.84
N LEU A 91 -4.75 -6.37 19.17
CA LEU A 91 -5.71 -6.54 20.28
C LEU A 91 -5.05 -6.92 21.62
N ARG A 92 -3.77 -7.31 21.61
CA ARG A 92 -3.08 -7.88 22.79
C ARG A 92 -1.62 -7.40 22.84
N PRO A 93 -1.38 -6.07 22.88
CA PRO A 93 -0.06 -5.51 22.68
C PRO A 93 0.93 -5.82 23.83
N GLN A 94 0.43 -6.17 25.02
CA GLN A 94 1.29 -6.54 26.15
C GLN A 94 1.77 -8.00 26.11
N ILE A 95 1.26 -8.82 25.19
CA ILE A 95 1.60 -10.24 25.10
C ILE A 95 2.70 -10.43 24.06
N ASP A 96 3.79 -11.09 24.46
CA ASP A 96 4.80 -11.55 23.51
C ASP A 96 4.24 -12.72 22.69
N ASN A 97 3.91 -12.45 21.43
CA ASN A 97 3.39 -13.45 20.49
C ASN A 97 4.51 -14.11 19.67
N SER A 98 5.80 -13.91 20.03
CA SER A 98 6.92 -14.47 19.28
C SER A 98 6.99 -16.00 19.28
N ALA A 99 6.38 -16.65 20.29
CA ALA A 99 6.25 -18.10 20.37
C ALA A 99 4.88 -18.63 19.91
N ASP A 100 3.89 -17.75 19.69
CA ASP A 100 2.54 -18.13 19.28
C ASP A 100 2.48 -18.34 17.77
N ARG A 101 2.44 -19.61 17.34
CA ARG A 101 2.34 -20.00 15.92
C ARG A 101 0.93 -19.89 15.34
N ASP A 102 -0.08 -19.72 16.18
CA ASP A 102 -1.47 -19.53 15.74
C ASP A 102 -1.83 -18.06 15.51
N SER A 103 -0.91 -17.16 15.86
CA SER A 103 -1.04 -15.73 15.61
C SER A 103 -0.85 -15.39 14.13
N ALA A 104 -1.95 -15.04 13.45
CA ALA A 104 -1.99 -14.69 12.02
C ALA A 104 -2.29 -13.20 11.77
N TYR A 105 -1.63 -12.30 12.52
CA TYR A 105 -1.88 -10.84 12.47
C TYR A 105 -0.80 -10.05 11.69
N LEU A 106 0.18 -10.75 11.11
CA LEU A 106 1.33 -10.13 10.45
C LEU A 106 1.16 -10.14 8.93
N ASP A 107 1.30 -8.97 8.33
CA ASP A 107 1.49 -8.84 6.89
C ASP A 107 2.97 -8.91 6.54
N VAL A 108 3.30 -9.73 5.54
CA VAL A 108 4.67 -9.92 5.08
C VAL A 108 4.82 -9.30 3.70
N VAL A 109 5.74 -8.36 3.57
CA VAL A 109 6.15 -7.79 2.28
C VAL A 109 7.56 -8.24 1.93
N ALA A 110 7.77 -8.57 0.65
CA ALA A 110 9.06 -8.99 0.13
C ALA A 110 9.35 -8.27 -1.19
N ARG A 111 10.64 -8.02 -1.44
CA ARG A 111 11.13 -7.53 -2.73
C ARG A 111 11.78 -8.69 -3.49
N LEU A 112 11.28 -8.94 -4.69
CA LEU A 112 11.88 -9.93 -5.59
C LEU A 112 13.28 -9.48 -6.04
N LYS A 113 14.21 -10.43 -6.12
CA LYS A 113 15.51 -10.21 -6.77
C LYS A 113 15.30 -9.94 -8.27
N GLN A 114 16.28 -9.31 -8.91
CA GLN A 114 16.26 -9.12 -10.35
C GLN A 114 16.17 -10.49 -11.06
N GLY A 115 15.26 -10.60 -12.03
CA GLY A 115 14.99 -11.84 -12.77
C GLY A 115 14.09 -12.86 -12.06
N ALA A 116 13.74 -12.65 -10.78
CA ALA A 116 12.78 -13.52 -10.10
C ALA A 116 11.34 -13.17 -10.47
N THR A 117 10.48 -14.18 -10.60
CA THR A 117 9.05 -13.99 -10.89
C THR A 117 8.18 -14.29 -9.66
N PRO A 118 6.95 -13.76 -9.60
CA PRO A 118 5.98 -14.15 -8.57
C PRO A 118 5.73 -15.67 -8.53
N ALA A 119 5.81 -16.36 -9.67
CA ALA A 119 5.67 -17.81 -9.74
C ALA A 119 6.83 -18.55 -9.03
N ASN A 120 8.07 -18.05 -9.17
CA ASN A 120 9.21 -18.59 -8.41
C ASN A 120 8.97 -18.44 -6.90
N LEU A 121 8.56 -17.25 -6.45
CA LEU A 121 8.30 -16.99 -5.03
C LEU A 121 7.13 -17.83 -4.52
N GLN A 122 6.08 -18.03 -5.32
CA GLN A 122 4.96 -18.89 -4.96
C GLN A 122 5.40 -20.35 -4.78
N ALA A 123 6.24 -20.88 -5.67
CA ALA A 123 6.77 -22.24 -5.55
C ALA A 123 7.61 -22.41 -4.27
N GLU A 124 8.50 -21.46 -3.98
CA GLU A 124 9.30 -21.46 -2.74
C GLU A 124 8.43 -21.36 -1.49
N SER A 125 7.42 -20.47 -1.51
CA SER A 125 6.49 -20.29 -0.40
C SER A 125 5.64 -21.53 -0.16
N THR A 126 5.20 -22.22 -1.22
CA THR A 126 4.50 -23.50 -1.10
C THR A 126 5.39 -24.58 -0.48
N ALA A 127 6.67 -24.65 -0.89
CA ALA A 127 7.63 -25.59 -0.30
C ALA A 127 7.91 -25.29 1.18
N LEU A 128 7.97 -24.00 1.56
CA LEU A 128 8.09 -23.56 2.95
C LEU A 128 6.84 -23.96 3.76
N GLY A 129 5.65 -23.74 3.22
CA GLY A 129 4.38 -24.13 3.86
C GLY A 129 4.32 -25.61 4.18
N LYS A 130 4.64 -26.48 3.21
CA LYS A 130 4.71 -27.93 3.42
C LYS A 130 5.73 -28.35 4.47
N ARG A 131 6.86 -27.64 4.55
CA ARG A 131 7.88 -27.89 5.59
C ARG A 131 7.34 -27.51 6.96
N LEU A 132 6.73 -26.34 7.10
CA LEU A 132 6.13 -25.90 8.35
C LEU A 132 4.98 -26.79 8.80
N GLU A 133 4.17 -27.31 7.87
CA GLU A 133 3.12 -28.28 8.17
C GLU A 133 3.68 -29.58 8.76
N ARG A 134 4.78 -30.09 8.19
CA ARG A 134 5.47 -31.28 8.73
C ARG A 134 6.11 -31.03 10.10
N ASP A 135 6.76 -29.88 10.26
CA ASP A 135 7.55 -29.57 11.46
C ASP A 135 6.65 -29.10 12.62
N PHE A 136 5.49 -28.50 12.32
CA PHE A 136 4.52 -27.94 13.28
C PHE A 136 3.07 -28.31 12.92
N PRO A 137 2.70 -29.61 12.90
CA PRO A 137 1.40 -30.05 12.40
C PRO A 137 0.22 -29.46 13.18
N ASN A 138 0.34 -29.28 14.50
CA ASN A 138 -0.75 -28.74 15.33
C ASN A 138 -1.13 -27.30 14.98
N ASN A 139 -0.20 -26.50 14.42
CA ASN A 139 -0.40 -25.08 14.15
C ASN A 139 -0.50 -24.77 12.66
N ASN A 140 0.10 -25.61 11.80
CA ASN A 140 0.28 -25.31 10.37
C ASN A 140 -0.46 -26.26 9.43
N MET A 141 -1.16 -27.27 9.93
CA MET A 141 -1.91 -28.21 9.08
C MET A 141 -2.94 -27.49 8.21
N GLY A 142 -2.88 -27.74 6.90
CA GLY A 142 -3.73 -27.09 5.90
C GLY A 142 -3.46 -25.60 5.66
N ARG A 143 -2.44 -24.99 6.28
CA ARG A 143 -2.06 -23.59 6.01
C ARG A 143 -1.13 -23.52 4.81
N SER A 144 -1.38 -22.53 3.94
CA SER A 144 -0.53 -22.26 2.77
C SER A 144 -0.28 -20.76 2.62
N PHE A 145 0.78 -20.43 1.90
CA PHE A 145 1.12 -19.04 1.56
C PHE A 145 0.65 -18.72 0.15
N ARG A 146 -0.04 -17.60 0.01
CA ARG A 146 -0.42 -17.05 -1.29
C ARG A 146 0.41 -15.81 -1.58
N VAL A 147 1.11 -15.82 -2.71
CA VAL A 147 1.91 -14.72 -3.19
C VAL A 147 1.03 -13.87 -4.10
N THR A 148 0.90 -12.60 -3.75
CA THR A 148 0.23 -11.59 -4.56
C THR A 148 1.13 -10.37 -4.69
N THR A 149 0.88 -9.55 -5.71
CA THR A 149 1.61 -8.29 -5.84
C THR A 149 1.15 -7.31 -4.77
N LEU A 150 2.04 -6.42 -4.30
CA LEU A 150 1.66 -5.39 -3.33
C LEU A 150 0.50 -4.52 -3.83
N ARG A 151 0.45 -4.24 -5.14
CA ARG A 151 -0.67 -3.50 -5.76
C ARG A 151 -2.00 -4.23 -5.59
N GLU A 152 -2.05 -5.52 -5.91
CA GLU A 152 -3.26 -6.33 -5.78
C GLU A 152 -3.65 -6.51 -4.30
N SER A 153 -2.69 -6.64 -3.39
CA SER A 153 -2.96 -6.70 -1.95
C SER A 153 -3.59 -5.42 -1.40
N LEU A 154 -3.25 -4.25 -1.96
CA LEU A 154 -3.73 -2.95 -1.47
C LEU A 154 -5.06 -2.54 -2.10
N PHE A 155 -5.21 -2.78 -3.40
CA PHE A 155 -6.33 -2.26 -4.19
C PHE A 155 -7.28 -3.35 -4.71
N GLY A 156 -6.95 -4.63 -4.52
CA GLY A 156 -7.62 -5.74 -5.19
C GLY A 156 -7.42 -5.71 -6.71
N ASP A 157 -8.25 -6.46 -7.42
CA ASP A 157 -8.33 -6.37 -8.88
C ASP A 157 -9.25 -5.21 -9.30
N LEU A 158 -8.65 -4.07 -9.65
CA LEU A 158 -9.39 -2.89 -10.10
C LEU A 158 -9.88 -3.01 -11.56
N ARG A 159 -9.39 -3.99 -12.33
CA ARG A 159 -9.66 -4.08 -13.77
C ARG A 159 -11.15 -4.21 -14.10
N PRO A 160 -11.95 -5.06 -13.41
CA PRO A 160 -13.38 -5.17 -13.69
C PRO A 160 -14.14 -3.87 -13.42
N THR A 161 -13.83 -3.19 -12.30
CA THR A 161 -14.45 -1.92 -11.93
C THR A 161 -14.15 -0.83 -12.95
N LEU A 162 -12.90 -0.75 -13.42
CA LEU A 162 -12.49 0.22 -14.44
C LEU A 162 -13.13 -0.08 -15.80
N LEU A 163 -13.28 -1.35 -16.19
CA LEU A 163 -13.98 -1.74 -17.41
C LEU A 163 -15.46 -1.39 -17.36
N LEU A 164 -16.13 -1.63 -16.22
CA LEU A 164 -17.53 -1.28 -16.04
C LEU A 164 -17.73 0.25 -16.14
N LEU A 165 -16.87 1.03 -15.46
CA LEU A 165 -16.91 2.49 -15.54
C LEU A 165 -16.64 2.98 -16.96
N GLY A 166 -15.64 2.42 -17.64
CA GLY A 166 -15.32 2.73 -19.03
C GLY A 166 -16.47 2.43 -19.99
N ALA A 167 -17.16 1.30 -19.80
CA ALA A 167 -18.35 0.95 -20.58
C ALA A 167 -19.48 1.95 -20.35
N ALA A 168 -19.75 2.34 -19.11
CA ALA A 168 -20.76 3.36 -18.79
C ALA A 168 -20.46 4.70 -19.47
N VAL A 169 -19.21 5.18 -19.40
CA VAL A 169 -18.77 6.41 -20.08
C VAL A 169 -18.93 6.30 -21.59
N ALA A 170 -18.57 5.16 -22.19
CA ALA A 170 -18.73 4.92 -23.62
C ALA A 170 -20.21 4.98 -24.07
N PHE A 171 -21.13 4.39 -23.31
CA PHE A 171 -22.57 4.48 -23.60
C PHE A 171 -23.09 5.91 -23.52
N ILE A 172 -22.70 6.67 -22.50
CA ILE A 172 -23.09 8.09 -22.38
C ILE A 172 -22.58 8.90 -23.58
N LEU A 173 -21.34 8.66 -24.01
CA LEU A 173 -20.76 9.32 -25.17
C LEU A 173 -21.51 8.96 -26.46
N LEU A 174 -21.87 7.69 -26.65
CA LEU A 174 -22.66 7.25 -27.81
C LEU A 174 -24.05 7.90 -27.85
N ILE A 175 -24.72 8.01 -26.70
CA ILE A 175 -26.02 8.70 -26.59
C ILE A 175 -25.87 10.18 -26.96
N ALA A 176 -24.83 10.85 -26.46
CA ALA A 176 -24.54 12.24 -26.80
C ALA A 176 -24.27 12.42 -28.30
N CYS A 177 -23.46 11.56 -28.90
CA CYS A 177 -23.18 11.58 -30.34
C CYS A 177 -24.46 11.35 -31.17
N ALA A 178 -25.32 10.42 -30.77
CA ALA A 178 -26.60 10.19 -31.43
C ALA A 178 -27.51 11.43 -31.35
N ASN A 179 -27.54 12.10 -30.20
CA ASN A 179 -28.29 13.35 -30.02
C ASN A 179 -27.76 14.49 -30.90
N VAL A 180 -26.44 14.65 -30.99
CA VAL A 180 -25.81 15.64 -31.87
C VAL A 180 -26.11 15.34 -33.35
N ALA A 181 -26.01 14.07 -33.75
CA ALA A 181 -26.35 13.64 -35.10
C ALA A 181 -27.82 13.95 -35.43
N ASN A 182 -28.75 13.62 -34.53
CA ASN A 182 -30.17 13.93 -34.69
C ASN A 182 -30.42 15.44 -34.81
N LEU A 183 -29.73 16.27 -34.02
CA LEU A 183 -29.85 17.73 -34.07
C LEU A 183 -29.27 18.31 -35.38
N MET A 184 -28.15 17.77 -35.86
CA MET A 184 -27.60 18.12 -37.17
C MET A 184 -28.55 17.73 -38.32
N LEU A 185 -29.17 16.56 -38.24
CA LEU A 185 -30.15 16.10 -39.23
C LEU A 185 -31.38 17.02 -39.27
N ALA A 186 -31.93 17.39 -38.11
CA ALA A 186 -33.06 18.32 -38.02
C ALA A 186 -32.72 19.72 -38.57
N ARG A 187 -31.49 20.21 -38.34
CA ARG A 187 -31.00 21.46 -38.94
C ARG A 187 -30.82 21.36 -40.46
N ALA A 188 -30.41 20.21 -40.97
CA ALA A 188 -30.27 19.99 -42.42
C ALA A 188 -31.64 20.00 -43.12
N VAL A 189 -32.64 19.33 -42.55
CA VAL A 189 -34.02 19.31 -43.08
C VAL A 189 -34.66 20.70 -43.07
N SER A 190 -34.50 21.47 -42.00
CA SER A 190 -35.04 22.86 -41.94
C SER A 190 -34.36 23.80 -42.94
N ARG A 191 -33.06 23.65 -43.19
CA ARG A 191 -32.34 24.41 -44.23
C ARG A 191 -32.67 23.99 -45.66
N GLN A 192 -33.27 22.82 -45.87
CA GLN A 192 -33.61 22.33 -47.20
C GLN A 192 -34.61 23.25 -47.92
N HIS A 193 -35.53 23.87 -47.17
CA HIS A 193 -36.47 24.86 -47.68
C HIS A 193 -35.77 26.17 -48.11
N GLU A 194 -34.79 26.66 -47.34
CA GLU A 194 -33.98 27.83 -47.70
C GLU A 194 -33.12 27.58 -48.94
N VAL A 195 -32.55 26.37 -49.05
CA VAL A 195 -31.70 25.99 -50.21
C VAL A 195 -32.54 25.85 -51.48
N ALA A 196 -33.74 25.26 -51.40
CA ALA A 196 -34.65 25.16 -52.54
C ALA A 196 -35.09 26.53 -53.06
N VAL A 197 -35.39 27.48 -52.16
CA VAL A 197 -35.75 28.86 -52.55
C VAL A 197 -34.56 29.59 -53.18
N ARG A 198 -33.34 29.42 -52.67
CA ARG A 198 -32.13 29.98 -53.26
C ARG A 198 -31.73 29.38 -54.61
N GLN A 199 -32.15 28.15 -54.93
CA GLN A 199 -31.93 27.56 -56.25
C GLN A 199 -32.96 28.02 -57.29
N ALA A 200 -34.11 28.54 -56.85
CA ALA A 200 -35.18 29.02 -57.72
C ALA A 200 -35.05 30.51 -58.10
N LEU A 201 -34.22 31.26 -57.38
CA LEU A 201 -33.81 32.65 -57.69
C LEU A 201 -32.51 32.65 -58.50
#